data_AF-A0A5M8Q431-F1
#
_entry.id   AF-A0A5M8Q431-F1
#
_cell.length_a   1.000
_cell.length_b   1.000
_cell.length_c   1.000
_cell.angle_alpha   90.00
_cell.angle_beta   90.00
_cell.angle_gamma   90.00
#
_symmetry.space_group_name_H-M   'P 1'
#
loop_
_entity.id
_entity.type
_entity.pdbx_description
1 polymer ?
#
loop_
_entity_poly.entity_id
_entity_poly.type
_entity_poly.pdbx_seq_one_letter_code
_entity_poly.pdbx_strand_id
1 'polypeptide(L)'
;MEKQVTTSVTPTIEGDIRDGRCVAGGIPFTNLDPLTDGTISPGSPDILYGARPEQLNRGIRNELSGHIVPSTQKDLPMAPNFFLAAKGPDGSPAVAERQACYDGALGARGIHSLQSAGRAKPVYDKNAYTITSIYYSGTLKLYTSHLGQPTRPGGRPEYYMNQLNTWGMTGNPETFRQGATAYRNARDWTKEKRDGFIEAANGKARGTYTESQSLRSFSYGQASIPVAGLVLVDSDTSADELALYDAQIYTSPSKRPRREV
;
A
#
# COMPACT_ATOMS: atom_id res chain seq x y z
N MET A 1 23.55 3.03 -21.00
CA MET A 1 24.01 2.14 -19.91
C MET A 1 22.90 1.80 -18.93
N GLU A 2 22.50 2.64 -17.97
CA GLU A 2 21.47 2.27 -16.95
C GLU A 2 20.16 1.77 -17.57
N LYS A 3 19.63 2.48 -18.59
CA LYS A 3 18.44 2.06 -19.35
C LYS A 3 18.56 0.67 -20.01
N GLN A 4 19.77 0.23 -20.38
CA GLN A 4 19.96 -1.13 -20.94
C GLN A 4 19.86 -2.21 -19.85
N VAL A 5 20.29 -1.89 -18.62
CA VAL A 5 20.11 -2.78 -17.47
C VAL A 5 18.63 -2.99 -17.18
N THR A 6 17.84 -1.91 -17.15
CA THR A 6 16.39 -1.99 -16.93
C THR A 6 15.62 -2.65 -18.06
N THR A 7 16.05 -2.52 -19.32
CA THR A 7 15.36 -3.18 -20.45
C THR A 7 15.77 -4.62 -20.70
N SER A 8 16.98 -5.03 -20.31
CA SER A 8 17.56 -6.32 -20.75
C SER A 8 17.91 -7.27 -19.62
N VAL A 9 18.29 -6.77 -18.43
CA VAL A 9 18.62 -7.63 -17.28
C VAL A 9 17.44 -7.72 -16.33
N THR A 10 16.89 -6.58 -15.95
CA THR A 10 15.82 -6.49 -14.95
C THR A 10 14.60 -7.38 -15.24
N PRO A 11 14.08 -7.52 -16.49
CA PRO A 11 12.95 -8.41 -16.76
C PRO A 11 13.20 -9.88 -16.39
N THR A 12 14.46 -10.35 -16.45
CA THR A 12 14.82 -11.71 -16.03
C THR A 12 14.74 -11.90 -14.51
N ILE A 13 14.97 -10.83 -13.74
CA ILE A 13 14.84 -10.80 -12.28
C ILE A 13 13.35 -10.65 -11.91
N GLU A 14 12.66 -9.70 -12.51
CA GLU A 14 11.25 -9.36 -12.23
C GLU A 14 10.27 -10.49 -12.60
N GLY A 15 10.57 -11.24 -13.66
CA GLY A 15 9.64 -12.21 -14.22
C GLY A 15 8.42 -11.53 -14.87
N ASP A 16 7.30 -12.25 -14.94
CA ASP A 16 6.07 -11.74 -15.54
C ASP A 16 5.41 -10.62 -14.71
N ILE A 17 5.00 -9.55 -15.38
CA ILE A 17 4.31 -8.39 -14.82
C ILE A 17 2.85 -8.42 -15.28
N ARG A 18 1.99 -8.97 -14.42
CA ARG A 18 0.55 -9.16 -14.69
C ARG A 18 -0.22 -7.86 -14.99
N ASP A 19 0.28 -6.72 -14.52
CA ASP A 19 -0.38 -5.42 -14.71
C ASP A 19 0.63 -4.29 -14.93
N GLY A 20 0.88 -3.97 -16.19
CA GLY A 20 1.73 -2.84 -16.58
C GLY A 20 1.24 -1.48 -16.06
N ARG A 21 -0.05 -1.31 -15.72
CA ARG A 21 -0.57 -0.06 -15.14
C ARG A 21 -0.21 0.14 -13.66
N CYS A 22 0.40 -0.85 -13.02
CA CYS A 22 0.98 -0.72 -11.69
C CYS A 22 2.51 -0.44 -11.72
N VAL A 23 3.12 -0.33 -12.90
CA VAL A 23 4.57 -0.16 -13.06
C VAL A 23 4.89 1.10 -13.86
N ALA A 24 5.93 1.83 -13.45
CA ALA A 24 6.52 2.91 -14.24
C ALA A 24 8.02 3.00 -13.96
N GLY A 25 8.75 3.88 -14.64
CA GLY A 25 10.20 4.02 -14.45
C GLY A 25 10.76 5.27 -15.11
N GLY A 26 11.80 5.86 -14.50
CA GLY A 26 12.41 7.10 -15.00
C GLY A 26 11.50 8.33 -14.90
N ILE A 27 10.59 8.34 -13.92
CA ILE A 27 9.62 9.42 -13.70
C ILE A 27 9.98 10.19 -12.42
N PRO A 28 10.38 11.46 -12.51
CA PRO A 28 10.66 12.28 -11.33
C PRO A 28 9.40 12.57 -10.52
N PHE A 29 9.53 12.53 -9.19
CA PHE A 29 8.43 12.63 -8.23
C PHE A 29 8.03 14.09 -7.95
N THR A 30 7.75 14.84 -9.02
CA THR A 30 7.52 16.29 -9.01
C THR A 30 6.25 16.74 -8.30
N ASN A 31 5.31 15.82 -8.04
CA ASN A 31 4.09 16.11 -7.29
C ASN A 31 4.20 15.74 -5.80
N LEU A 32 5.28 15.10 -5.37
CA LEU A 32 5.47 14.77 -3.95
C LEU A 32 6.09 15.94 -3.17
N ASP A 33 5.57 16.19 -1.96
CA ASP A 33 6.13 17.19 -1.04
C ASP A 33 7.59 16.84 -0.69
N PRO A 34 8.51 17.80 -0.54
CA PRO A 34 9.88 17.49 -0.18
C PRO A 34 9.99 16.91 1.23
N LEU A 35 10.97 16.02 1.45
CA LEU A 35 11.33 15.55 2.80
C LEU A 35 12.23 16.56 3.53
N THR A 36 12.97 17.37 2.77
CA THR A 36 13.97 18.34 3.27
C THR A 36 13.42 19.78 3.21
N ASP A 37 14.22 20.73 2.75
CA ASP A 37 13.90 22.13 2.49
C ASP A 37 13.40 22.39 1.05
N GLY A 38 13.39 21.35 0.19
CA GLY A 38 13.01 21.47 -1.22
C GLY A 38 14.15 21.83 -2.17
N THR A 39 15.40 21.92 -1.69
CA THR A 39 16.57 22.20 -2.54
C THR A 39 17.12 20.98 -3.29
N ILE A 40 16.78 19.78 -2.83
CA ILE A 40 17.21 18.50 -3.42
C ILE A 40 16.24 18.09 -4.53
N SER A 41 16.77 17.58 -5.64
CA SER A 41 15.99 17.03 -6.76
C SER A 41 14.94 16.01 -6.29
N PRO A 42 13.76 15.93 -6.96
CA PRO A 42 12.77 14.89 -6.68
C PRO A 42 13.33 13.48 -6.79
N GLY A 43 12.73 12.53 -6.06
CA GLY A 43 12.97 11.10 -6.24
C GLY A 43 12.70 10.70 -7.68
N SER A 44 13.49 9.78 -8.23
CA SER A 44 13.39 9.39 -9.65
C SER A 44 13.94 7.98 -9.84
N PRO A 45 13.23 6.96 -9.33
CA PRO A 45 13.65 5.58 -9.42
C PRO A 45 13.63 5.08 -10.86
N ASP A 46 14.53 4.14 -11.15
CA ASP A 46 14.64 3.50 -12.46
C ASP A 46 13.39 2.66 -12.78
N ILE A 47 12.83 1.99 -11.77
CA ILE A 47 11.49 1.37 -11.80
C ILE A 47 10.77 1.59 -10.46
N LEU A 48 9.46 1.84 -10.51
CA LEU A 48 8.56 1.92 -9.35
C LEU A 48 7.34 1.00 -9.56
N TYR A 49 6.80 0.52 -8.45
CA TYR A 49 5.59 -0.29 -8.38
C TYR A 49 4.59 0.34 -7.43
N GLY A 50 3.43 0.73 -7.97
CA GLY A 50 2.33 1.37 -7.24
C GLY A 50 0.98 0.69 -7.47
N ALA A 51 -0.08 1.38 -7.07
CA ALA A 51 -1.47 1.03 -7.33
C ALA A 51 -2.03 1.91 -8.46
N ARG A 52 -3.02 1.41 -9.20
CA ARG A 52 -3.72 2.21 -10.21
C ARG A 52 -4.53 3.33 -9.52
N PRO A 53 -4.57 4.57 -10.04
CA PRO A 53 -5.27 5.68 -9.42
C PRO A 53 -6.74 5.41 -9.04
N GLU A 54 -7.47 4.61 -9.82
CA GLU A 54 -8.86 4.25 -9.56
C GLU A 54 -9.09 3.32 -8.34
N GLN A 55 -8.05 2.72 -7.76
CA GLN A 55 -8.18 1.86 -6.58
C GLN A 55 -8.50 2.63 -5.30
N LEU A 56 -8.19 3.93 -5.22
CA LEU A 56 -8.42 4.78 -4.05
C LEU A 56 -9.53 5.78 -4.30
N ASN A 57 -10.36 6.00 -3.28
CA ASN A 57 -11.41 7.01 -3.27
C ASN A 57 -10.85 8.38 -3.68
N ARG A 58 -11.52 9.04 -4.65
CA ARG A 58 -11.06 10.31 -5.24
C ARG A 58 -10.84 11.41 -4.20
N GLY A 59 -11.64 11.47 -3.13
CA GLY A 59 -11.47 12.43 -2.03
C GLY A 59 -10.13 12.21 -1.32
N ILE A 60 -9.91 11.00 -0.80
CA ILE A 60 -8.65 10.63 -0.12
C ILE A 60 -7.44 10.78 -1.05
N ARG A 61 -7.59 10.40 -2.33
CA ARG A 61 -6.51 10.54 -3.32
C ARG A 61 -6.13 12.00 -3.58
N ASN A 62 -7.10 12.92 -3.56
CA ASN A 62 -6.84 14.35 -3.69
C ASN A 62 -6.20 14.91 -2.40
N GLU A 63 -6.73 14.54 -1.23
CA GLU A 63 -6.23 14.93 0.10
C GLU A 63 -4.76 14.54 0.28
N LEU A 64 -4.40 13.30 -0.10
CA LEU A 64 -3.06 12.75 0.07
C LEU A 64 -2.15 12.95 -1.15
N SER A 65 -2.54 13.76 -2.14
CA SER A 65 -1.86 13.87 -3.45
C SER A 65 -0.34 14.09 -3.30
N GLY A 66 0.07 15.05 -2.47
CA GLY A 66 1.48 15.38 -2.19
C GLY A 66 2.29 14.29 -1.48
N HIS A 67 1.63 13.25 -0.96
CA HIS A 67 2.28 12.12 -0.30
C HIS A 67 2.25 10.82 -1.12
N ILE A 68 1.27 10.65 -2.01
CA ILE A 68 1.06 9.37 -2.72
C ILE A 68 1.05 9.47 -4.25
N VAL A 69 0.84 10.63 -4.87
CA VAL A 69 0.78 10.74 -6.34
C VAL A 69 2.15 11.23 -6.84
N PRO A 70 2.98 10.41 -7.51
CA PRO A 70 4.35 10.79 -7.84
C PRO A 70 4.44 11.96 -8.84
N SER A 71 3.53 11.99 -9.81
CA SER A 71 3.49 12.96 -10.90
C SER A 71 2.04 13.21 -11.32
N THR A 72 1.76 14.38 -11.88
CA THR A 72 0.41 14.80 -12.30
C THR A 72 -0.10 14.12 -13.58
N GLN A 73 0.73 13.29 -14.22
CA GLN A 73 0.32 12.44 -15.34
C GLN A 73 -0.70 11.38 -14.87
N LYS A 74 -1.88 11.36 -15.50
CA LYS A 74 -3.08 10.70 -14.97
C LYS A 74 -3.04 9.18 -14.91
N ASP A 75 -2.24 8.55 -15.77
CA ASP A 75 -2.24 7.09 -15.98
C ASP A 75 -1.10 6.38 -15.22
N LEU A 76 -0.34 7.11 -14.41
CA LEU A 76 0.79 6.57 -13.65
C LEU A 76 0.35 5.91 -12.32
N PRO A 77 1.13 4.94 -11.82
CA PRO A 77 0.89 4.34 -10.52
C PRO A 77 1.01 5.38 -9.38
N MET A 78 0.06 5.34 -8.45
CA MET A 78 0.12 6.07 -7.18
C MET A 78 0.58 5.15 -6.03
N ALA A 79 0.87 5.74 -4.88
CA ALA A 79 1.33 5.11 -3.66
C ALA A 79 2.44 4.06 -3.88
N PRO A 80 3.51 4.38 -4.64
CA PRO A 80 4.56 3.39 -4.88
C PRO A 80 5.29 3.04 -3.57
N ASN A 81 5.53 1.74 -3.39
CA ASN A 81 6.20 1.21 -2.20
C ASN A 81 7.12 0.02 -2.48
N PHE A 82 7.37 -0.27 -3.76
CA PHE A 82 8.51 -1.07 -4.19
C PHE A 82 9.22 -0.35 -5.33
N PHE A 83 10.56 -0.28 -5.25
CA PHE A 83 11.38 0.51 -6.18
C PHE A 83 12.67 -0.21 -6.55
N LEU A 84 13.23 0.13 -7.71
CA LEU A 84 14.55 -0.30 -8.17
C LEU A 84 15.38 0.92 -8.57
N ALA A 85 16.62 0.98 -8.07
CA ALA A 85 17.71 1.76 -8.63
C ALA A 85 18.67 0.82 -9.37
N ALA A 86 18.74 0.94 -10.69
CA ALA A 86 19.59 0.13 -11.56
C ALA A 86 20.81 0.94 -11.99
N LYS A 87 21.99 0.32 -12.00
CA LYS A 87 23.25 0.98 -12.35
C LYS A 87 23.98 0.19 -13.44
N GLY A 88 24.42 0.91 -14.47
CA GLY A 88 25.30 0.38 -15.51
C GLY A 88 26.73 0.14 -14.99
N PRO A 89 27.65 -0.32 -15.85
CA PRO A 89 29.04 -0.61 -15.47
C PRO A 89 29.74 0.56 -14.77
N ASP A 90 29.54 1.78 -15.28
CA ASP A 90 30.14 3.01 -14.75
C ASP A 90 29.28 3.70 -13.67
N GLY A 91 28.17 3.08 -13.26
CA GLY A 91 27.23 3.66 -12.29
C GLY A 91 27.73 3.56 -10.85
N SER A 92 27.63 4.64 -10.09
CA SER A 92 28.12 4.65 -8.70
C SER A 92 27.18 3.88 -7.76
N PRO A 93 27.65 2.86 -7.01
CA PRO A 93 26.83 2.16 -6.02
C PRO A 93 26.38 3.10 -4.88
N ALA A 94 27.23 4.06 -4.49
CA ALA A 94 26.87 5.07 -3.48
C ALA A 94 25.79 6.05 -3.96
N VAL A 95 25.64 6.26 -5.28
CA VAL A 95 24.50 7.00 -5.83
C VAL A 95 23.23 6.16 -5.74
N ALA A 96 23.28 4.87 -6.08
CA ALA A 96 22.13 3.98 -5.96
C ALA A 96 21.65 3.82 -4.52
N GLU A 97 22.55 3.71 -3.54
CA GLU A 97 22.19 3.63 -2.12
C GLU A 97 21.54 4.91 -1.61
N ARG A 98 21.94 6.09 -2.11
CA ARG A 98 21.26 7.36 -1.81
C ARG A 98 19.89 7.46 -2.49
N GLN A 99 19.75 7.02 -3.74
CA GLN A 99 18.46 6.96 -4.44
C GLN A 99 17.50 6.01 -3.70
N ALA A 100 17.93 4.77 -3.42
CA ALA A 100 17.16 3.78 -2.68
C ALA A 100 16.75 4.24 -1.27
N CYS A 101 17.57 5.06 -0.60
CA CYS A 101 17.21 5.68 0.68
C CYS A 101 16.11 6.75 0.51
N TYR A 102 16.28 7.65 -0.46
CA TYR A 102 15.36 8.77 -0.66
C TYR A 102 13.99 8.32 -1.22
N ASP A 103 14.00 7.48 -2.26
CA ASP A 103 12.77 6.91 -2.83
C ASP A 103 12.05 6.01 -1.80
N GLY A 104 12.81 5.27 -0.98
CA GLY A 104 12.29 4.46 0.12
C GLY A 104 11.63 5.29 1.23
N ALA A 105 12.21 6.43 1.58
CA ALA A 105 11.60 7.38 2.53
C ALA A 105 10.31 8.01 1.97
N LEU A 106 10.30 8.39 0.69
CA LEU A 106 9.11 8.92 0.01
C LEU A 106 7.96 7.90 -0.03
N GLY A 107 8.25 6.64 -0.42
CA GLY A 107 7.27 5.55 -0.40
C GLY A 107 6.75 5.24 1.01
N ALA A 108 7.64 5.22 2.00
CA ALA A 108 7.25 4.97 3.39
C ALA A 108 6.31 6.07 3.93
N ARG A 109 6.56 7.35 3.58
CA ARG A 109 5.64 8.46 3.91
C ARG A 109 4.28 8.28 3.22
N GLY A 110 4.27 7.83 1.97
CA GLY A 110 3.05 7.54 1.22
C GLY A 110 2.19 6.45 1.89
N ILE A 111 2.79 5.32 2.27
CA ILE A 111 2.08 4.24 2.98
C ILE A 111 1.61 4.67 4.37
N HIS A 112 2.43 5.37 5.16
CA HIS A 112 2.02 5.92 6.46
C HIS A 112 0.82 6.87 6.33
N SER A 113 0.77 7.65 5.24
CA SER A 113 -0.35 8.56 4.96
C SER A 113 -1.64 7.80 4.66
N LEU A 114 -1.58 6.71 3.88
CA LEU A 114 -2.73 5.83 3.63
C LEU A 114 -3.21 5.14 4.92
N GLN A 115 -2.30 4.63 5.74
CA GLN A 115 -2.62 3.99 7.03
C GLN A 115 -3.33 4.97 8.00
N SER A 116 -2.88 6.22 7.98
CA SER A 116 -3.38 7.34 8.79
C SER A 116 -4.64 8.00 8.22
N ALA A 117 -4.98 7.79 6.95
CA ALA A 117 -6.12 8.41 6.28
C ALA A 117 -7.42 8.27 7.08
N GLY A 118 -8.15 9.37 7.28
CA GLY A 118 -9.40 9.40 8.05
C GLY A 118 -9.26 9.06 9.54
N ARG A 119 -8.07 9.23 10.15
CA ARG A 119 -7.87 9.11 11.61
C ARG A 119 -7.55 10.48 12.23
N ALA A 120 -8.04 10.72 13.45
CA ALA A 120 -7.75 11.95 14.20
C ALA A 120 -6.27 12.10 14.65
N LYS A 121 -5.49 11.01 14.63
CA LYS A 121 -4.05 11.01 14.94
C LYS A 121 -3.31 10.07 13.98
N PRO A 122 -2.08 10.41 13.52
CA PRO A 122 -1.25 9.51 12.73
C PRO A 122 -0.91 8.20 13.46
N VAL A 123 -0.63 7.15 12.70
CA VAL A 123 -0.34 5.81 13.24
C VAL A 123 1.11 5.42 13.00
N TYR A 124 1.85 5.20 14.08
CA TYR A 124 3.22 4.68 14.05
C TYR A 124 3.25 3.27 14.63
N ASP A 125 3.13 2.27 13.76
CA ASP A 125 3.10 0.84 14.16
C ASP A 125 4.49 0.17 14.15
N LYS A 126 5.54 0.92 13.75
CA LYS A 126 6.95 0.50 13.65
C LYS A 126 7.23 -0.57 12.59
N ASN A 127 6.31 -0.79 11.65
CA ASN A 127 6.49 -1.74 10.55
C ASN A 127 7.08 -1.08 9.30
N ALA A 128 7.77 -1.87 8.46
CA ALA A 128 8.34 -1.40 7.20
C ALA A 128 7.58 -1.97 6.00
N TYR A 129 6.74 -1.13 5.39
CA TYR A 129 5.89 -1.50 4.25
C TYR A 129 6.41 -1.02 2.89
N THR A 130 7.61 -0.43 2.87
CA THR A 130 8.29 0.00 1.65
C THR A 130 9.60 -0.76 1.52
N ILE A 131 9.85 -1.28 0.32
CA ILE A 131 11.11 -1.96 -0.02
C ILE A 131 11.76 -1.24 -1.20
N THR A 132 13.06 -1.00 -1.11
CA THR A 132 13.86 -0.53 -2.23
C THR A 132 14.88 -1.59 -2.61
N SER A 133 15.19 -1.66 -3.89
CA SER A 133 16.15 -2.61 -4.45
C SER A 133 17.21 -1.88 -5.26
N ILE A 134 18.41 -2.43 -5.28
CA ILE A 134 19.52 -1.94 -6.08
C ILE A 134 20.04 -3.08 -6.93
N TYR A 135 20.21 -2.85 -8.23
CA TYR A 135 20.96 -3.76 -9.10
C TYR A 135 22.18 -3.04 -9.69
N TYR A 136 23.37 -3.53 -9.37
CA TYR A 136 24.65 -3.00 -9.85
C TYR A 136 25.68 -4.11 -9.97
N SER A 137 26.48 -4.13 -11.05
CA SER A 137 27.62 -5.05 -11.22
C SER A 137 27.31 -6.52 -10.88
N GLY A 138 26.16 -7.03 -11.35
CA GLY A 138 25.75 -8.42 -11.09
C GLY A 138 25.25 -8.69 -9.66
N THR A 139 25.11 -7.67 -8.81
CA THR A 139 24.64 -7.79 -7.42
C THR A 139 23.25 -7.18 -7.27
N LEU A 140 22.34 -7.91 -6.64
CA LEU A 140 21.04 -7.42 -6.18
C LEU A 140 21.09 -7.19 -4.66
N LYS A 141 20.72 -5.99 -4.20
CA LYS A 141 20.47 -5.71 -2.78
C LYS A 141 19.01 -5.31 -2.57
N LEU A 142 18.41 -5.74 -1.46
CA LEU A 142 17.09 -5.28 -1.01
C LEU A 142 17.21 -4.56 0.35
N TYR A 143 16.40 -3.53 0.55
CA TYR A 143 16.32 -2.72 1.76
C TYR A 143 14.86 -2.48 2.15
N THR A 144 14.57 -2.36 3.44
CA THR A 144 13.28 -1.87 3.97
C THR A 144 13.40 -0.41 4.40
N SER A 145 12.30 0.34 4.25
CA SER A 145 12.16 1.72 4.74
C SER A 145 10.92 1.88 5.62
N HIS A 146 11.08 2.58 6.75
CA HIS A 146 10.00 2.89 7.70
C HIS A 146 10.20 4.26 8.38
N LEU A 147 9.14 4.76 9.01
CA LEU A 147 9.13 6.03 9.75
C LEU A 147 9.36 5.81 11.25
N GLY A 148 10.20 6.66 11.84
CA GLY A 148 10.22 6.93 13.27
C GLY A 148 9.15 7.94 13.66
N GLN A 149 8.48 7.71 14.79
CA GLN A 149 7.61 8.73 15.39
C GLN A 149 8.44 9.97 15.79
N PRO A 150 7.96 11.21 15.53
CA PRO A 150 8.65 12.41 15.98
C PRO A 150 8.92 12.41 17.49
N THR A 151 10.16 12.72 17.87
CA THR A 151 10.61 12.76 19.27
C THR A 151 10.13 13.99 20.05
N ARG A 152 9.54 14.96 19.36
CA ARG A 152 9.01 16.21 19.93
C ARG A 152 7.63 16.55 19.33
N PRO A 153 6.71 17.16 20.09
CA PRO A 153 5.45 17.69 19.53
C PRO A 153 5.73 18.64 18.35
N GLY A 154 5.05 18.46 17.22
CA GLY A 154 5.27 19.23 16.00
C GLY A 154 6.57 18.91 15.24
N GLY A 155 7.37 17.94 15.69
CA GLY A 155 8.57 17.49 14.97
C GLY A 155 8.25 16.75 13.67
N ARG A 156 9.22 16.69 12.74
CA ARG A 156 9.15 15.85 11.54
C ARG A 156 9.43 14.37 11.89
N PRO A 157 8.84 13.39 11.18
CA PRO A 157 9.24 11.99 11.29
C PRO A 157 10.68 11.77 10.83
N GLU A 158 11.38 10.83 11.46
CA GLU A 158 12.66 10.30 10.97
C GLU A 158 12.40 9.12 10.01
N TYR A 159 13.37 8.81 9.15
CA TYR A 159 13.26 7.72 8.17
C TYR A 159 14.47 6.79 8.30
N TYR A 160 14.22 5.49 8.41
CA TYR A 160 15.27 4.49 8.57
C TYR A 160 15.25 3.50 7.40
N MET A 161 16.38 3.39 6.70
CA MET A 161 16.62 2.36 5.69
C MET A 161 17.48 1.25 6.29
N ASN A 162 17.04 -0.01 6.19
CA ASN A 162 17.75 -1.18 6.70
C ASN A 162 17.95 -2.19 5.57
N GLN A 163 19.16 -2.75 5.41
CA GLN A 163 19.40 -3.77 4.40
C GLN A 163 18.74 -5.10 4.82
N LEU A 164 17.94 -5.68 3.93
CA LEU A 164 17.37 -7.02 4.11
C LEU A 164 18.41 -8.10 3.79
N ASN A 165 18.95 -8.09 2.57
CA ASN A 165 19.95 -9.04 2.12
C ASN A 165 20.61 -8.59 0.79
N THR A 166 21.61 -9.34 0.34
CA THR A 166 22.33 -9.15 -0.93
C THR A 166 22.56 -10.50 -1.63
N TRP A 167 22.48 -10.53 -2.96
CA TRP A 167 22.68 -11.74 -3.78
C TRP A 167 23.56 -11.44 -5.00
N GLY A 168 24.52 -12.34 -5.26
CA GLY A 168 25.25 -12.37 -6.53
C GLY A 168 24.40 -13.03 -7.61
N MET A 169 23.90 -12.24 -8.55
CA MET A 169 22.98 -12.67 -9.61
C MET A 169 23.69 -13.33 -10.80
N THR A 170 25.00 -13.10 -10.95
CA THR A 170 25.82 -13.61 -12.07
C THR A 170 26.78 -14.74 -11.69
N GLY A 171 26.84 -15.12 -10.41
CA GLY A 171 27.80 -16.10 -9.90
C GLY A 171 27.42 -17.56 -10.16
N ASN A 172 26.16 -17.93 -9.87
CA ASN A 172 25.65 -19.28 -10.11
C ASN A 172 24.11 -19.29 -10.19
N PRO A 173 23.49 -20.36 -10.73
CA PRO A 173 22.03 -20.43 -10.87
C PRO A 173 21.26 -20.42 -9.55
N GLU A 174 21.86 -20.86 -8.45
CA GLU A 174 21.17 -20.97 -7.17
C GLU A 174 21.02 -19.60 -6.49
N THR A 175 22.10 -18.83 -6.39
CA THR A 175 22.05 -17.46 -5.86
C THR A 175 21.17 -16.55 -6.73
N PHE A 176 21.15 -16.75 -8.05
CA PHE A 176 20.22 -16.07 -8.96
C PHE A 176 18.75 -16.39 -8.61
N ARG A 177 18.39 -17.68 -8.47
CA ARG A 177 17.02 -18.08 -8.11
C ARG A 177 16.59 -17.50 -6.77
N GLN A 178 17.47 -17.53 -5.78
CA GLN A 178 17.21 -16.96 -4.46
C GLN A 178 16.95 -15.45 -4.52
N GLY A 179 17.82 -14.69 -5.19
CA GLY A 179 17.67 -13.24 -5.35
C GLY A 179 16.42 -12.85 -6.15
N ALA A 180 16.16 -13.52 -7.27
CA ALA A 180 14.96 -13.27 -8.09
C ALA A 180 13.66 -13.65 -7.34
N THR A 181 13.67 -14.73 -6.56
CA THR A 181 12.53 -15.11 -5.71
C THR A 181 12.29 -14.08 -4.61
N ALA A 182 13.35 -13.62 -3.93
CA ALA A 182 13.25 -12.60 -2.91
C ALA A 182 12.71 -11.26 -3.46
N TYR A 183 13.19 -10.84 -4.64
CA TYR A 183 12.68 -9.66 -5.34
C TYR A 183 11.17 -9.76 -5.61
N ARG A 184 10.72 -10.85 -6.24
CA ARG A 184 9.32 -11.07 -6.61
C ARG A 184 8.42 -11.15 -5.38
N ASN A 185 8.82 -11.91 -4.37
CA ASN A 185 8.08 -12.02 -3.11
C ASN A 185 7.97 -10.66 -2.40
N ALA A 186 9.05 -9.87 -2.39
CA ALA A 186 9.05 -8.54 -1.78
C ALA A 186 8.14 -7.56 -2.53
N ARG A 187 8.15 -7.56 -3.87
CA ARG A 187 7.22 -6.78 -4.72
C ARG A 187 5.76 -7.16 -4.49
N ASP A 188 5.47 -8.46 -4.44
CA ASP A 188 4.11 -8.96 -4.31
C ASP A 188 3.57 -8.74 -2.88
N TRP A 189 4.42 -8.88 -1.85
CA TRP A 189 4.10 -8.55 -0.44
C TRP A 189 3.88 -7.04 -0.21
N THR A 190 4.74 -6.18 -0.76
CA THR A 190 4.56 -4.72 -0.66
C THR A 190 3.27 -4.28 -1.34
N LYS A 191 2.95 -4.85 -2.51
CA LYS A 191 1.64 -4.68 -3.15
C LYS A 191 0.49 -5.09 -2.21
N GLU A 192 0.53 -6.28 -1.61
CA GLU A 192 -0.51 -6.77 -0.70
C GLU A 192 -0.77 -5.78 0.45
N LYS A 193 0.30 -5.28 1.11
CA LYS A 193 0.15 -4.35 2.24
C LYS A 193 -0.40 -3.00 1.81
N ARG A 194 0.11 -2.42 0.72
CA ARG A 194 -0.41 -1.16 0.16
C ARG A 194 -1.88 -1.28 -0.23
N ASP A 195 -2.24 -2.32 -0.97
CA ASP A 195 -3.60 -2.50 -1.46
C ASP A 195 -4.59 -2.69 -0.28
N GLY A 196 -4.17 -3.40 0.79
CA GLY A 196 -4.92 -3.47 2.05
C GLY A 196 -5.07 -2.13 2.77
N PHE A 197 -4.05 -1.26 2.76
CA PHE A 197 -4.19 0.11 3.29
C PHE A 197 -5.14 0.98 2.45
N ILE A 198 -5.12 0.83 1.12
CA ILE A 198 -6.07 1.49 0.21
C ILE A 198 -7.51 1.03 0.50
N GLU A 199 -7.73 -0.27 0.68
CA GLU A 199 -9.04 -0.82 1.05
C GLU A 199 -9.53 -0.29 2.41
N ALA A 200 -8.66 -0.30 3.43
CA ALA A 200 -8.97 0.24 4.75
C ALA A 200 -9.28 1.75 4.73
N ALA A 201 -8.58 2.53 3.89
CA ALA A 201 -8.86 3.95 3.69
C ALA A 201 -10.23 4.16 3.01
N ASN A 202 -10.51 3.40 1.94
CA ASN A 202 -11.80 3.41 1.25
C ASN A 202 -12.98 3.07 2.16
N GLY A 203 -12.82 2.11 3.07
CA GLY A 203 -13.83 1.72 4.06
C GLY A 203 -14.24 2.87 4.98
N LYS A 204 -13.28 3.66 5.49
CA LYS A 204 -13.54 4.82 6.36
C LYS A 204 -14.27 5.95 5.63
N ALA A 205 -13.94 6.20 4.36
CA ALA A 205 -14.69 7.16 3.54
C ALA A 205 -16.17 6.76 3.44
N ARG A 206 -16.47 5.47 3.20
CA ARG A 206 -17.86 4.99 3.16
C ARG A 206 -18.57 5.21 4.49
N GLY A 207 -17.94 4.87 5.62
CA GLY A 207 -18.52 5.07 6.96
C GLY A 207 -18.87 6.54 7.26
N THR A 208 -17.96 7.46 6.95
CA THR A 208 -18.18 8.91 7.13
C THR A 208 -19.25 9.48 6.19
N TYR A 209 -19.42 8.95 4.97
CA TYR A 209 -20.57 9.28 4.12
C TYR A 209 -21.89 8.79 4.73
N THR A 210 -21.95 7.58 5.30
CA THR A 210 -23.16 7.06 5.95
C THR A 210 -23.52 7.86 7.21
N GLU A 211 -22.54 8.18 8.06
CA GLU A 211 -22.76 8.95 9.29
C GLU A 211 -23.15 10.41 9.01
N SER A 212 -22.55 11.04 7.99
CA SER A 212 -22.97 12.39 7.57
C SER A 212 -24.34 12.40 6.88
N GLN A 213 -24.76 11.30 6.23
CA GLN A 213 -26.14 11.15 5.76
C GLN A 213 -27.12 10.94 6.90
N SER A 214 -26.83 10.08 7.90
CA SER A 214 -27.73 9.90 9.04
C SER A 214 -27.87 11.17 9.86
N LEU A 215 -26.78 11.88 10.17
CA LEU A 215 -26.81 13.18 10.85
C LEU A 215 -27.60 14.25 10.07
N ARG A 216 -27.54 14.26 8.74
CA ARG A 216 -28.41 15.11 7.91
C ARG A 216 -29.87 14.70 8.00
N SER A 217 -30.19 13.41 7.97
CA SER A 217 -31.56 12.92 8.17
C SER A 217 -32.12 13.29 9.54
N PHE A 218 -31.32 13.21 10.61
CA PHE A 218 -31.70 13.71 11.93
C PHE A 218 -31.91 15.24 11.94
N SER A 219 -31.04 16.00 11.26
CA SER A 219 -31.16 17.46 11.14
C SER A 219 -32.42 17.92 10.38
N TYR A 220 -32.95 17.13 9.45
CA TYR A 220 -34.21 17.42 8.75
C TYR A 220 -35.45 16.86 9.46
N GLY A 221 -35.29 16.09 10.54
CA GLY A 221 -36.38 15.50 11.32
C GLY A 221 -36.85 16.32 12.52
N GLN A 222 -36.11 17.36 12.93
CA GLN A 222 -36.37 18.09 14.18
C GLN A 222 -37.36 19.25 14.01
N ALA A 223 -38.61 18.92 13.64
CA ALA A 223 -39.75 19.79 13.88
C ALA A 223 -40.15 19.72 15.37
N SER A 224 -40.49 20.87 15.96
CA SER A 224 -40.69 21.03 17.40
C SER A 224 -41.80 20.14 17.98
N ILE A 225 -41.46 19.35 19.00
CA ILE A 225 -42.43 18.76 19.94
C ILE A 225 -42.36 19.56 21.25
N PRO A 226 -43.48 20.09 21.78
CA PRO A 226 -43.49 20.78 23.07
C PRO A 226 -43.37 19.78 24.23
N VAL A 227 -42.71 20.22 25.31
CA VAL A 227 -42.51 19.42 26.53
C VAL A 227 -43.82 19.24 27.29
N ALA A 228 -44.24 17.99 27.52
CA ALA A 228 -45.25 17.66 28.52
C ALA A 228 -45.14 16.19 29.01
N GLY A 229 -45.07 16.01 30.34
CA GLY A 229 -45.46 14.78 31.03
C GLY A 229 -44.46 13.62 31.10
N LEU A 230 -43.90 13.37 32.29
CA LEU A 230 -43.46 12.02 32.65
C LEU A 230 -44.69 11.11 32.84
N VAL A 231 -44.67 9.91 32.26
CA VAL A 231 -45.40 8.74 32.77
C VAL A 231 -44.50 7.52 32.63
N LEU A 232 -44.27 6.81 33.74
CA LEU A 232 -43.63 5.50 33.77
C LEU A 232 -44.69 4.42 33.50
N VAL A 233 -44.41 3.48 32.60
CA VAL A 233 -45.13 2.20 32.51
C VAL A 233 -44.11 1.11 32.17
N ASP A 234 -43.82 0.25 33.13
CA ASP A 234 -43.17 -1.04 32.89
C ASP A 234 -44.18 -2.03 32.28
N SER A 235 -43.71 -2.90 31.38
CA SER A 235 -44.36 -4.20 31.16
C SER A 235 -43.39 -5.21 30.52
N ASP A 236 -43.21 -6.34 31.21
CA ASP A 236 -42.44 -7.51 30.79
C ASP A 236 -43.20 -8.41 29.79
N THR A 237 -42.56 -9.53 29.40
CA THR A 237 -43.08 -10.75 28.70
C THR A 237 -43.17 -10.68 27.16
N SER A 238 -42.96 -11.77 26.40
CA SER A 238 -42.31 -13.08 26.62
C SER A 238 -41.95 -13.70 25.25
N ALA A 239 -41.21 -14.82 25.24
CA ALA A 239 -40.61 -15.47 24.06
C ALA A 239 -41.53 -16.38 23.21
N ASP A 240 -41.12 -16.53 21.94
CA ASP A 240 -41.08 -17.74 21.07
C ASP A 240 -42.33 -18.57 20.67
N GLU A 241 -42.09 -19.40 19.62
CA GLU A 241 -42.84 -20.62 19.18
C GLU A 241 -44.18 -20.37 18.44
N LEU A 242 -44.59 -21.02 17.32
CA LEU A 242 -44.13 -22.11 16.40
C LEU A 242 -44.74 -21.80 15.00
N ALA A 243 -44.14 -22.01 13.81
CA ALA A 243 -43.59 -23.20 13.14
C ALA A 243 -44.56 -24.00 12.23
N LEU A 244 -43.93 -24.66 11.22
CA LEU A 244 -44.49 -25.58 10.20
C LEU A 244 -45.32 -24.88 9.08
N TYR A 245 -45.45 -25.35 7.83
CA TYR A 245 -44.97 -26.53 7.06
C TYR A 245 -44.93 -26.09 5.55
N ASP A 246 -44.34 -26.74 4.52
CA ASP A 246 -43.66 -28.04 4.35
C ASP A 246 -42.57 -28.03 3.21
N ALA A 247 -42.16 -29.22 2.77
CA ALA A 247 -40.99 -29.61 1.96
C ALA A 247 -40.96 -29.27 0.45
N GLN A 248 -39.73 -29.24 -0.09
CA GLN A 248 -39.38 -30.10 -1.24
C GLN A 248 -37.93 -30.61 -1.17
N ILE A 249 -37.74 -31.88 -1.54
CA ILE A 249 -36.52 -32.68 -1.33
C ILE A 249 -35.63 -32.66 -2.57
N TYR A 250 -34.32 -32.46 -2.38
CA TYR A 250 -33.30 -33.01 -3.29
C TYR A 250 -32.10 -33.54 -2.51
N THR A 251 -31.93 -34.86 -2.50
CA THR A 251 -30.76 -35.55 -1.99
C THR A 251 -29.73 -35.78 -3.10
N SER A 252 -28.44 -35.78 -2.75
CA SER A 252 -27.35 -36.28 -3.60
C SER A 252 -26.46 -37.24 -2.79
N PRO A 253 -25.99 -38.37 -3.36
CA PRO A 253 -25.48 -39.48 -2.56
C PRO A 253 -23.98 -39.41 -2.20
N SER A 254 -23.62 -40.29 -1.24
CA SER A 254 -22.34 -40.33 -0.52
C SER A 254 -21.12 -40.81 -1.32
N LYS A 255 -19.94 -40.54 -0.75
CA LYS A 255 -18.60 -40.95 -1.21
C LYS A 255 -18.42 -42.49 -1.22
N ARG A 256 -17.54 -43.00 -2.08
CA ARG A 256 -16.96 -44.36 -1.98
C ARG A 256 -15.48 -44.29 -1.53
N PRO A 257 -14.97 -45.31 -0.81
CA PRO A 257 -13.62 -45.30 -0.21
C PRO A 257 -12.51 -45.79 -1.16
N ARG A 258 -11.26 -45.60 -0.73
CA ARG A 258 -10.03 -46.09 -1.39
C ARG A 258 -9.97 -47.62 -1.47
N ARG A 259 -9.19 -48.13 -2.43
CA ARG A 259 -8.50 -49.42 -2.34
C ARG A 259 -7.02 -49.22 -2.64
N GLU A 260 -6.19 -49.97 -1.94
CA GLU A 260 -4.77 -50.18 -2.23
C GLU A 260 -4.62 -51.31 -3.23
N VAL A 261 -3.67 -51.15 -4.17
CA VAL A 261 -2.74 -52.18 -4.67
C VAL A 261 -1.44 -51.44 -4.99
#